data_AF-A0A8D8QSS7-F1
#
_entry.id   AF-A0A8D8QSS7-F1
#
_cell.length_a   1.000
_cell.length_b   1.000
_cell.length_c   1.000
_cell.angle_alpha   90.00
_cell.angle_beta   90.00
_cell.angle_gamma   90.00
#
_symmetry.space_group_name_H-M   'P 1'
#
loop_
_entity.id
_entity.type
_entity.pdbx_description
1 polymer ?
#
loop_
_entity_poly.entity_id
_entity_poly.type
_entity_poly.pdbx_seq_one_letter_code
_entity_poly.pdbx_strand_id
1 'polypeptide(L)'
;MWTWGINYILAVVYLTCSPGSADPTPSAIITPATSAHESNRLFKLHRLIRRGCRNIVIVTGPELSEIAGVSTYRSPNKEIAANFRACFHPLFKEDDQMGDVSPRFRFLNNIRTVAARAKPSRAHFALAAFEKVMRRRGKNLTIITENLDELHQRAGTKSIVECHGSMWKLRCSYCGHTKSDYHLPLTPALDPHGEPNLVNLSLAKIPMDRLPKCGRVPMLFNFTSCPMMARMDGELFWNVPHGDMAEIQHMEELIEDADMVIFIGTSDDEFKPLIPWGRECAYKGVPVVEIREKPWPNELTVGYRFHWHGDLNFWVPKVLNITQKQIEEEMALSEHGKFTSTPAPRTTDGIDWEYLFRNGSYLPDDVVAEYLANRTKPEHFFDDASWAKTYNISEEKIEDMDPRFKPGSYEGIL
;
A
#
# COMPACT_ATOMS: atom_id res chain seq x y z
N MET A 1 -16.96 14.55 51.32
CA MET A 1 -17.30 15.96 51.57
C MET A 1 -16.44 16.77 50.62
N TRP A 2 -16.98 17.19 49.47
CA TRP A 2 -17.50 18.56 49.21
C TRP A 2 -16.37 19.59 49.38
N THR A 3 -15.94 20.37 48.37
CA THR A 3 -16.72 21.33 47.56
C THR A 3 -15.96 21.72 46.27
N TRP A 4 -16.58 21.69 45.07
CA TRP A 4 -17.15 22.83 44.27
C TRP A 4 -16.10 23.83 43.73
N GLY A 5 -16.13 24.37 42.50
CA GLY A 5 -17.12 24.48 41.43
C GLY A 5 -16.81 25.74 40.58
N ILE A 6 -17.54 25.95 39.45
CA ILE A 6 -17.75 27.21 38.67
C ILE A 6 -16.66 27.56 37.61
N ASN A 7 -16.90 27.97 36.35
CA ASN A 7 -18.06 28.06 35.44
C ASN A 7 -17.56 28.36 33.99
N TYR A 8 -18.46 28.15 33.02
CA TYR A 8 -18.48 28.47 31.58
C TYR A 8 -17.89 29.84 31.12
N ILE A 9 -17.46 29.92 29.83
CA ILE A 9 -18.02 30.83 28.81
C ILE A 9 -17.56 30.46 27.37
N LEU A 10 -18.54 30.49 26.47
CA LEU A 10 -18.47 30.35 25.01
C LEU A 10 -17.77 31.54 24.33
N ALA A 11 -17.09 31.28 23.20
CA ALA A 11 -16.95 32.24 22.12
C ALA A 11 -17.19 31.53 20.78
N VAL A 12 -18.43 31.66 20.31
CA VAL A 12 -18.83 31.45 18.92
C VAL A 12 -18.46 32.71 18.15
N VAL A 13 -17.73 32.59 17.04
CA VAL A 13 -17.68 33.63 16.01
C VAL A 13 -18.15 33.00 14.70
N TYR A 14 -19.36 33.39 14.31
CA TYR A 14 -19.87 33.30 12.96
C TYR A 14 -19.12 34.30 12.07
N LEU A 15 -18.66 33.85 10.91
CA LEU A 15 -18.53 34.71 9.73
C LEU A 15 -19.14 33.97 8.55
N THR A 16 -20.36 34.37 8.21
CA THR A 16 -21.04 34.09 6.95
C THR A 16 -20.45 34.96 5.83
N CYS A 17 -20.18 34.37 4.67
CA CYS A 17 -20.37 35.06 3.38
C CYS A 17 -20.65 34.06 2.25
N SER A 18 -21.60 34.44 1.40
CA SER A 18 -22.34 33.69 0.37
C SER A 18 -21.55 33.27 -0.88
N PRO A 19 -22.14 32.44 -1.80
CA PRO A 19 -21.42 31.73 -2.85
C PRO A 19 -21.22 32.59 -4.10
N GLY A 20 -20.05 32.47 -4.72
CA GLY A 20 -19.73 33.09 -6.01
C GLY A 20 -18.74 32.21 -6.78
N SER A 21 -19.15 31.78 -7.96
CA SER A 21 -18.41 31.04 -8.97
C SER A 21 -17.15 31.76 -9.46
N ALA A 22 -16.00 31.09 -9.48
CA ALA A 22 -14.89 31.35 -10.40
C ALA A 22 -13.92 30.15 -10.43
N ASP A 23 -13.47 29.78 -11.62
CA ASP A 23 -12.64 28.63 -11.98
C ASP A 23 -11.39 28.38 -11.10
N PRO A 24 -10.95 27.12 -10.94
CA PRO A 24 -9.69 26.82 -10.29
C PRO A 24 -8.53 27.06 -11.28
N THR A 25 -7.79 28.15 -11.08
CA THR A 25 -6.41 28.23 -11.56
C THR A 25 -5.48 27.50 -10.57
N PRO A 26 -4.35 26.93 -11.03
CA PRO A 26 -3.51 26.08 -10.19
C PRO A 26 -2.82 26.95 -9.13
N SER A 27 -3.25 26.83 -7.88
CA SER A 27 -2.60 27.47 -6.74
C SER A 27 -1.22 26.83 -6.53
N ALA A 28 -0.18 27.62 -6.71
CA ALA A 28 1.18 27.28 -6.33
C ALA A 28 1.21 26.82 -4.87
N ILE A 29 1.80 25.65 -4.62
CA ILE A 29 2.02 25.11 -3.27
C ILE A 29 2.96 26.07 -2.53
N ILE A 30 2.41 26.94 -1.70
CA ILE A 30 3.18 27.75 -0.77
C ILE A 30 3.70 26.81 0.32
N THR A 31 4.96 26.37 0.23
CA THR A 31 5.62 25.71 1.35
C THR A 31 5.71 26.68 2.53
N PRO A 32 5.11 26.38 3.70
CA PRO A 32 5.20 27.26 4.85
C PRO A 32 6.66 27.37 5.33
N ALA A 33 7.12 28.59 5.58
CA ALA A 33 8.46 28.85 6.09
C ALA A 33 8.67 28.15 7.44
N THR A 34 9.74 27.37 7.57
CA THR A 34 10.09 26.69 8.82
C THR A 34 10.54 27.69 9.88
N SER A 35 10.02 27.60 11.10
CA SER A 35 10.43 28.48 12.21
C SER A 35 11.92 28.31 12.56
N ALA A 36 12.52 29.31 13.22
CA ALA A 36 13.91 29.22 13.68
C ALA A 36 14.13 28.07 14.68
N HIS A 37 13.14 27.80 15.52
CA HIS A 37 13.16 26.66 16.44
C HIS A 37 13.20 25.33 15.68
N GLU A 38 12.37 25.19 14.66
CA GLU A 38 12.29 23.97 13.85
C GLU A 38 13.56 23.74 13.02
N SER A 39 14.10 24.81 12.46
CA SER A 39 15.38 24.78 11.74
C SER A 39 16.52 24.28 12.62
N ASN A 40 16.55 24.66 13.90
CA ASN A 40 17.54 24.16 14.86
C ASN A 40 17.35 22.67 15.21
N ARG A 41 16.10 22.20 15.32
CA ARG A 41 15.79 20.78 15.57
C ARG A 41 16.26 19.91 14.39
N LEU A 42 15.90 20.29 13.17
CA LEU A 42 16.36 19.63 11.94
C LEU A 42 17.90 19.63 11.84
N PHE A 43 18.54 20.77 12.10
CA PHE A 43 20.01 20.86 12.09
C PHE A 43 20.67 19.87 13.07
N LYS A 44 20.14 19.77 14.30
CA LYS A 44 20.63 18.82 15.31
C LYS A 44 20.46 17.37 14.85
N LEU A 45 19.28 17.01 14.32
CA LEU A 45 19.04 15.67 13.80
C LEU A 45 19.96 15.35 12.63
N HIS A 46 20.05 16.23 11.63
CA HIS A 46 20.91 16.02 10.46
C HIS A 46 22.38 15.88 10.84
N ARG A 47 22.83 16.56 11.90
CA ARG A 47 24.16 16.36 12.47
C ARG A 47 24.33 14.96 13.06
N LEU A 48 23.34 14.43 13.79
CA LEU A 48 23.34 13.06 14.31
C LEU A 48 23.36 12.04 13.17
N ILE A 49 22.42 12.13 12.22
CA ILE A 49 22.36 11.23 11.05
C ILE A 49 23.68 11.27 10.27
N ARG A 50 24.30 12.44 10.08
CA ARG A 50 25.54 12.55 9.29
C ARG A 50 26.79 12.12 10.03
N ARG A 51 26.92 12.41 11.32
CA ARG A 51 28.19 12.22 12.07
C ARG A 51 28.09 11.32 13.29
N GLY A 52 26.92 11.19 13.90
CA GLY A 52 26.71 10.49 15.17
C GLY A 52 26.26 9.04 15.05
N CYS A 53 25.54 8.68 13.99
CA CYS A 53 24.95 7.34 13.85
C CYS A 53 25.55 6.60 12.64
N ARG A 54 25.84 5.31 12.78
CA ARG A 54 26.31 4.43 11.69
C ARG A 54 25.28 3.34 11.36
N ASN A 55 24.52 2.87 12.33
CA ASN A 55 23.42 1.94 12.14
C ASN A 55 22.07 2.63 12.45
N ILE A 56 21.23 2.82 11.44
CA ILE A 56 19.93 3.49 11.59
C ILE A 56 18.84 2.47 11.29
N VAL A 57 17.86 2.37 12.19
CA VAL A 57 16.65 1.58 11.95
C VAL A 57 15.46 2.51 11.79
N ILE A 58 14.66 2.28 10.75
CA ILE A 58 13.40 2.97 10.51
C ILE A 58 12.27 1.95 10.61
N VAL A 59 11.31 2.20 11.50
CA VAL A 59 10.08 1.41 11.59
C VAL A 59 8.97 2.17 10.85
N THR A 60 8.28 1.52 9.92
CA THR A 60 7.22 2.14 9.12
C THR A 60 5.90 1.41 9.23
N GLY A 61 4.81 2.17 9.29
CA GLY A 61 3.48 1.61 9.48
C GLY A 61 2.42 2.12 8.51
N PRO A 62 1.14 1.82 8.80
CA PRO A 62 0.04 1.89 7.84
C PRO A 62 -0.26 3.29 7.30
N GLU A 63 0.10 4.36 8.02
CA GLU A 63 -0.13 5.73 7.53
C GLU A 63 0.65 6.01 6.23
N LEU A 64 1.80 5.35 6.01
CA LEU A 64 2.55 5.44 4.75
C LEU A 64 1.76 4.85 3.57
N SER A 65 1.06 3.74 3.79
CA SER A 65 0.21 3.08 2.80
C SER A 65 -1.05 3.88 2.51
N GLU A 66 -1.63 4.52 3.53
CA GLU A 66 -2.83 5.38 3.40
C GLU A 66 -2.57 6.56 2.46
N ILE A 67 -1.45 7.26 2.62
CA ILE A 67 -1.09 8.38 1.74
C ILE A 67 -0.73 7.93 0.31
N ALA A 68 -0.58 6.62 0.09
CA ALA A 68 -0.41 6.01 -1.23
C ALA A 68 -1.74 5.48 -1.83
N GLY A 69 -2.85 5.66 -1.11
CA GLY A 69 -4.19 5.24 -1.54
C GLY A 69 -4.53 3.79 -1.19
N VAL A 70 -3.73 3.12 -0.35
CA VAL A 70 -4.05 1.78 0.17
C VAL A 70 -4.91 1.94 1.42
N SER A 71 -6.13 1.39 1.38
CA SER A 71 -7.01 1.36 2.55
C SER A 71 -6.41 0.52 3.68
N THR A 72 -6.62 0.96 4.91
CA THR A 72 -6.17 0.27 6.13
C THR A 72 -7.34 0.07 7.09
N TYR A 73 -7.09 -0.63 8.19
CA TYR A 73 -8.04 -0.77 9.30
C TYR A 73 -8.42 0.56 9.97
N ARG A 74 -7.70 1.64 9.65
CA ARG A 74 -7.93 3.01 10.13
C ARG A 74 -8.58 3.91 9.12
N SER A 75 -8.98 3.36 7.97
CA SER A 75 -9.67 4.11 6.95
C SER A 75 -10.77 4.98 7.58
N PRO A 76 -10.85 6.28 7.24
CA PRO A 76 -11.94 7.13 7.73
C PRO A 76 -13.30 6.63 7.26
N ASN A 77 -13.33 5.79 6.21
CA ASN A 77 -14.52 5.04 5.84
C ASN A 77 -14.78 3.93 6.88
N LYS A 78 -15.85 4.14 7.66
CA LYS A 78 -16.27 3.23 8.74
C LYS A 78 -16.56 1.81 8.25
N GLU A 79 -17.03 1.64 7.02
CA GLU A 79 -17.34 0.32 6.45
C GLU A 79 -16.06 -0.44 6.11
N ILE A 80 -15.08 0.24 5.50
CA ILE A 80 -13.74 -0.33 5.25
C ILE A 80 -13.11 -0.73 6.60
N ALA A 81 -13.07 0.19 7.56
CA ALA A 81 -12.52 -0.09 8.88
C ALA A 81 -13.26 -1.22 9.61
N ALA A 82 -14.59 -1.34 9.43
CA ALA A 82 -15.38 -2.45 9.98
C ALA A 82 -15.03 -3.78 9.29
N ASN A 83 -14.83 -3.81 7.97
CA ASN A 83 -14.41 -5.00 7.23
C ASN A 83 -13.02 -5.48 7.64
N PHE A 84 -12.07 -4.55 7.85
CA PHE A 84 -10.76 -4.87 8.43
C PHE A 84 -10.93 -5.48 9.82
N ARG A 85 -11.68 -4.83 10.71
CA ARG A 85 -11.93 -5.38 12.05
C ARG A 85 -12.55 -6.76 11.99
N ALA A 86 -13.57 -6.96 11.15
CA ALA A 86 -14.23 -8.25 10.99
C ALA A 86 -13.23 -9.31 10.51
N CYS A 87 -12.55 -9.09 9.39
CA CYS A 87 -11.70 -10.10 8.75
C CYS A 87 -10.36 -10.36 9.47
N PHE A 88 -9.93 -9.44 10.34
CA PHE A 88 -8.72 -9.58 11.15
C PHE A 88 -9.00 -9.78 12.65
N HIS A 89 -10.26 -9.86 13.11
CA HIS A 89 -10.56 -10.07 14.53
C HIS A 89 -10.09 -11.46 15.00
N PRO A 90 -9.57 -11.60 16.23
CA PRO A 90 -9.30 -12.90 16.85
C PRO A 90 -10.49 -13.86 16.87
N LEU A 91 -11.73 -13.35 16.81
CA LEU A 91 -12.95 -14.17 16.73
C LEU A 91 -13.06 -14.94 15.39
N PHE A 92 -12.39 -14.52 14.32
CA PHE A 92 -12.25 -15.37 13.13
C PHE A 92 -11.40 -16.61 13.40
N LYS A 93 -10.61 -16.68 14.49
CA LYS A 93 -9.97 -17.94 14.92
C LYS A 93 -10.95 -18.93 15.53
N GLU A 94 -12.05 -18.47 16.13
CA GLU A 94 -13.11 -19.35 16.65
C GLU A 94 -14.05 -19.78 15.51
N ASP A 95 -14.32 -18.92 14.53
CA ASP A 95 -15.11 -19.28 13.34
C ASP A 95 -14.33 -20.02 12.24
N ASP A 96 -13.00 -19.94 12.21
CA ASP A 96 -12.16 -20.88 11.43
C ASP A 96 -12.35 -22.33 11.94
N GLN A 97 -12.79 -22.51 13.20
CA GLN A 97 -13.25 -23.82 13.71
C GLN A 97 -14.70 -24.16 13.26
N MET A 98 -15.49 -23.16 12.82
CA MET A 98 -16.84 -23.32 12.25
C MET A 98 -16.88 -23.52 10.72
N GLY A 99 -15.74 -23.42 10.01
CA GLY A 99 -15.54 -24.07 8.71
C GLY A 99 -15.81 -23.26 7.44
N ASP A 100 -15.95 -21.92 7.47
CA ASP A 100 -15.97 -21.08 6.26
C ASP A 100 -14.93 -19.94 6.30
N VAL A 101 -13.84 -20.14 5.56
CA VAL A 101 -12.73 -19.18 5.44
C VAL A 101 -12.90 -18.21 4.27
N SER A 102 -13.97 -18.34 3.47
CA SER A 102 -14.14 -17.56 2.24
C SER A 102 -14.24 -16.04 2.42
N PRO A 103 -14.87 -15.48 3.49
CA PRO A 103 -14.90 -14.03 3.70
C PRO A 103 -13.49 -13.45 3.85
N ARG A 104 -12.61 -14.17 4.55
CA ARG A 104 -11.21 -13.77 4.76
C ARG A 104 -10.44 -13.72 3.44
N PHE A 105 -10.54 -14.76 2.61
CA PHE A 105 -9.87 -14.78 1.31
C PHE A 105 -10.38 -13.70 0.37
N ARG A 106 -11.69 -13.41 0.37
CA ARG A 106 -12.26 -12.29 -0.39
C ARG A 106 -11.67 -10.97 0.06
N PHE A 107 -11.70 -10.72 1.37
CA PHE A 107 -11.16 -9.49 1.94
C PHE A 107 -9.70 -9.29 1.57
N LEU A 108 -8.88 -10.31 1.74
CA LEU A 108 -7.46 -10.19 1.44
C LEU A 108 -7.18 -10.05 -0.07
N ASN A 109 -7.91 -10.76 -0.93
CA ASN A 109 -7.80 -10.59 -2.39
C ASN A 109 -8.19 -9.18 -2.84
N ASN A 110 -9.19 -8.61 -2.20
CA ASN A 110 -9.64 -7.24 -2.42
C ASN A 110 -8.57 -6.22 -2.03
N ILE A 111 -7.96 -6.35 -0.84
CA ILE A 111 -6.85 -5.49 -0.42
C ILE A 111 -5.65 -5.63 -1.36
N ARG A 112 -5.31 -6.85 -1.81
CA ARG A 112 -4.29 -7.06 -2.85
C ARG A 112 -4.61 -6.30 -4.14
N THR A 113 -5.87 -6.30 -4.57
CA THR A 113 -6.31 -5.57 -5.77
C THR A 113 -6.13 -4.06 -5.62
N VAL A 114 -6.42 -3.52 -4.43
CA VAL A 114 -6.18 -2.10 -4.11
C VAL A 114 -4.69 -1.79 -4.09
N ALA A 115 -3.89 -2.60 -3.38
CA ALA A 115 -2.43 -2.43 -3.28
C ALA A 115 -1.72 -2.52 -4.64
N ALA A 116 -2.20 -3.37 -5.55
CA ALA A 116 -1.70 -3.49 -6.91
C ALA A 116 -1.79 -2.17 -7.69
N ARG A 117 -2.88 -1.43 -7.48
CA ARG A 117 -3.19 -0.17 -8.18
C ARG A 117 -2.52 1.03 -7.52
N ALA A 118 -2.27 0.97 -6.22
CA ALA A 118 -1.55 2.01 -5.50
C ALA A 118 -0.14 2.19 -6.07
N LYS A 119 0.42 3.39 -5.98
CA LYS A 119 1.82 3.69 -6.34
C LYS A 119 2.56 4.15 -5.09
N PRO A 120 3.89 3.91 -4.97
CA PRO A 120 4.63 4.43 -3.85
C PRO A 120 4.47 5.95 -3.74
N SER A 121 4.24 6.43 -2.52
CA SER A 121 4.15 7.86 -2.26
C SER A 121 5.52 8.54 -2.28
N ARG A 122 5.52 9.87 -2.28
CA ARG A 122 6.75 10.68 -2.18
C ARG A 122 7.59 10.30 -0.95
N ALA A 123 6.97 9.95 0.17
CA ALA A 123 7.67 9.49 1.36
C ALA A 123 8.42 8.15 1.14
N HIS A 124 7.85 7.21 0.39
CA HIS A 124 8.51 5.94 0.04
C HIS A 124 9.76 6.18 -0.82
N PHE A 125 9.64 7.01 -1.86
CA PHE A 125 10.78 7.36 -2.70
C PHE A 125 11.87 8.12 -1.92
N ALA A 126 11.50 8.95 -0.94
CA ALA A 126 12.47 9.59 -0.07
C ALA A 126 13.23 8.59 0.81
N LEU A 127 12.57 7.54 1.30
CA LEU A 127 13.21 6.45 2.04
C LEU A 127 14.17 5.64 1.17
N ALA A 128 13.78 5.30 -0.06
CA ALA A 128 14.64 4.64 -1.03
C ALA A 128 15.90 5.48 -1.36
N ALA A 129 15.71 6.78 -1.59
CA ALA A 129 16.82 7.71 -1.79
C ALA A 129 17.73 7.80 -0.55
N PHE A 130 17.14 7.86 0.65
CA PHE A 130 17.86 7.92 1.91
C PHE A 130 18.72 6.69 2.15
N GLU A 131 18.22 5.49 1.86
CA GLU A 131 19.00 4.25 1.87
C GLU A 131 20.25 4.37 1.00
N LYS A 132 20.10 4.85 -0.24
CA LYS A 132 21.26 5.04 -1.14
C LYS A 132 22.24 6.08 -0.60
N VAL A 133 21.77 7.16 0.03
CA VAL A 133 22.65 8.16 0.66
C VAL A 133 23.40 7.57 1.86
N MET A 134 22.74 6.78 2.71
CA MET A 134 23.39 6.10 3.84
C MET A 134 24.44 5.10 3.37
N ARG A 135 24.09 4.25 2.40
CA ARG A 135 25.03 3.28 1.82
C ARG A 135 26.27 3.94 1.22
N ARG A 136 26.11 5.03 0.46
CA ARG A 136 27.25 5.81 -0.09
C ARG A 136 28.16 6.40 0.99
N ARG A 137 27.63 6.60 2.20
CA ARG A 137 28.39 7.10 3.36
C ARG A 137 28.98 5.97 4.22
N GLY A 138 28.87 4.71 3.79
CA GLY A 138 29.33 3.55 4.54
C GLY A 138 28.54 3.36 5.85
N LYS A 139 27.23 3.62 5.80
CA LYS A 139 26.30 3.47 6.93
C LYS A 139 25.25 2.42 6.61
N ASN A 140 24.77 1.75 7.65
CA ASN A 140 23.70 0.78 7.58
C ASN A 140 22.37 1.48 7.81
N LEU A 141 21.39 1.14 6.97
CA LEU A 141 20.01 1.53 7.13
C LEU A 141 19.16 0.28 6.96
N THR A 142 18.29 -0.01 7.93
CA THR A 142 17.29 -1.06 7.83
C THR A 142 15.91 -0.46 7.98
N ILE A 143 15.01 -0.78 7.06
CA ILE A 143 13.59 -0.46 7.15
C ILE A 143 12.85 -1.69 7.66
N ILE A 144 12.22 -1.58 8.81
CA ILE A 144 11.35 -2.58 9.42
C ILE A 144 9.92 -2.12 9.14
N THR A 145 9.18 -2.83 8.28
CA THR A 145 7.84 -2.41 7.83
C THR A 145 6.75 -3.31 8.39
N GLU A 146 5.74 -2.68 8.99
CA GLU A 146 4.49 -3.32 9.40
C GLU A 146 3.56 -3.56 8.20
N ASN A 147 3.82 -2.86 7.08
CA ASN A 147 2.97 -2.88 5.89
C ASN A 147 3.22 -4.12 5.04
N LEU A 148 2.15 -4.69 4.48
CA LEU A 148 2.14 -5.91 3.68
C LEU A 148 2.20 -5.68 2.16
N ASP A 149 2.11 -4.41 1.71
CA ASP A 149 1.74 -4.01 0.35
C ASP A 149 2.87 -4.00 -0.69
N GLU A 150 4.11 -4.19 -0.24
CA GLU A 150 5.34 -4.09 -1.03
C GLU A 150 5.63 -2.70 -1.66
N LEU A 151 5.07 -1.61 -1.13
CA LEU A 151 5.30 -0.25 -1.67
C LEU A 151 6.75 0.24 -1.46
N HIS A 152 7.44 -0.19 -0.40
CA HIS A 152 8.87 0.10 -0.22
C HIS A 152 9.74 -0.53 -1.31
N GLN A 153 9.46 -1.81 -1.61
CA GLN A 153 10.14 -2.57 -2.65
C GLN A 153 9.92 -1.93 -4.02
N ARG A 154 8.66 -1.53 -4.30
CA ARG A 154 8.29 -0.82 -5.53
C ARG A 154 8.89 0.58 -5.64
N ALA A 155 9.22 1.22 -4.52
CA ALA A 155 9.97 2.48 -4.50
C ALA A 155 11.49 2.29 -4.71
N GLY A 156 11.97 1.04 -4.71
CA GLY A 156 13.38 0.70 -4.91
C GLY A 156 14.21 0.54 -3.63
N THR A 157 13.58 0.57 -2.45
CA THR A 157 14.24 0.25 -1.18
C THR A 157 14.65 -1.23 -1.17
N LYS A 158 15.85 -1.54 -0.68
CA LYS A 158 16.40 -2.91 -0.66
C LYS A 158 16.55 -3.51 0.73
N SER A 159 16.94 -2.71 1.72
CA SER A 159 17.19 -3.17 3.09
C SER A 159 15.89 -3.16 3.90
N ILE A 160 15.00 -4.12 3.62
CA ILE A 160 13.65 -4.20 4.19
C ILE A 160 13.48 -5.50 4.98
N VAL A 161 12.86 -5.39 6.16
CA VAL A 161 12.32 -6.50 6.95
C VAL A 161 10.80 -6.33 7.01
N GLU A 162 10.07 -7.31 6.49
CA GLU A 162 8.60 -7.34 6.49
C GLU A 162 8.08 -8.01 7.77
N CYS A 163 7.85 -7.23 8.83
CA CYS A 163 7.49 -7.74 10.17
C CYS A 163 6.27 -8.65 10.17
N HIS A 164 5.34 -8.31 9.30
CA HIS A 164 4.08 -8.96 9.16
C HIS A 164 4.01 -9.80 7.89
N GLY A 165 5.11 -10.05 7.19
CA GLY A 165 5.10 -10.77 5.92
C GLY A 165 4.62 -9.91 4.75
N SER A 166 4.12 -10.56 3.69
CA SER A 166 3.70 -9.90 2.46
C SER A 166 2.39 -10.47 1.95
N MET A 167 1.46 -9.59 1.56
CA MET A 167 0.21 -10.01 0.94
C MET A 167 0.41 -10.71 -0.40
N TRP A 168 1.61 -10.62 -0.99
CA TRP A 168 2.00 -11.23 -2.25
C TRP A 168 2.68 -12.58 -2.08
N LYS A 169 2.88 -13.03 -0.84
CA LYS A 169 3.39 -14.37 -0.53
C LYS A 169 2.26 -15.23 0.02
N LEU A 170 2.23 -16.47 -0.44
CA LEU A 170 1.31 -17.51 0.00
C LEU A 170 2.08 -18.59 0.75
N ARG A 171 1.59 -18.99 1.92
CA ARG A 171 2.14 -20.05 2.76
C ARG A 171 1.14 -21.19 2.91
N CYS A 172 1.59 -22.42 2.68
CA CYS A 172 0.77 -23.60 2.95
C CYS A 172 0.65 -23.84 4.47
N SER A 173 -0.58 -23.96 4.97
CA SER A 173 -0.85 -24.21 6.39
C SER A 173 -0.40 -25.59 6.89
N TYR A 174 -0.08 -26.52 5.99
CA TYR A 174 0.33 -27.88 6.33
C TYR A 174 1.84 -28.11 6.17
N CYS A 175 2.38 -27.89 4.97
CA CYS A 175 3.78 -28.18 4.67
C CYS A 175 4.72 -26.98 4.86
N GLY A 176 4.18 -25.80 5.19
CA GLY A 176 4.96 -24.57 5.38
C GLY A 176 5.56 -23.97 4.11
N HIS A 177 5.38 -24.60 2.94
CA HIS A 177 5.89 -24.09 1.67
C HIS A 177 5.35 -22.70 1.38
N THR A 178 6.26 -21.77 1.10
CA THR A 178 5.96 -20.41 0.68
C THR A 178 6.19 -20.24 -0.83
N LYS A 179 5.33 -19.46 -1.48
CA LYS A 179 5.50 -19.02 -2.87
C LYS A 179 5.02 -17.58 -3.02
N SER A 180 5.70 -16.79 -3.84
CA SER A 180 5.15 -15.51 -4.28
C SER A 180 4.06 -15.74 -5.32
N ASP A 181 2.97 -14.99 -5.23
CA ASP A 181 1.84 -15.06 -6.14
C ASP A 181 1.27 -13.65 -6.32
N TYR A 182 1.43 -13.10 -7.53
CA TYR A 182 0.98 -11.74 -7.90
C TYR A 182 -0.30 -11.77 -8.75
N HIS A 183 -0.95 -12.93 -8.92
CA HIS A 183 -2.20 -13.01 -9.69
C HIS A 183 -3.35 -12.31 -8.96
N LEU A 184 -4.21 -11.69 -9.74
CA LEU A 184 -5.42 -11.01 -9.30
C LEU A 184 -6.59 -11.39 -10.24
N PRO A 185 -7.67 -11.98 -9.72
CA PRO A 185 -7.77 -12.54 -8.36
C PRO A 185 -6.87 -13.78 -8.20
N LEU A 186 -6.56 -14.17 -6.95
CA LEU A 186 -5.77 -15.38 -6.66
C LEU A 186 -6.41 -16.67 -7.20
N THR A 187 -7.74 -16.69 -7.28
CA THR A 187 -8.52 -17.71 -7.98
C THR A 187 -9.75 -17.03 -8.59
N PRO A 188 -10.34 -17.55 -9.67
CA PRO A 188 -11.56 -16.97 -10.25
C PRO A 188 -12.73 -16.87 -9.25
N ALA A 189 -12.79 -17.73 -8.23
CA ALA A 189 -13.83 -17.69 -7.21
C ALA A 189 -13.71 -16.51 -6.24
N LEU A 190 -12.57 -15.82 -6.22
CA LEU A 190 -12.30 -14.64 -5.41
C LEU A 190 -12.45 -13.33 -6.19
N ASP A 191 -13.00 -13.38 -7.40
CA ASP A 191 -13.34 -12.18 -8.15
C ASP A 191 -14.25 -11.27 -7.27
N PRO A 192 -13.87 -10.01 -7.05
CA PRO A 192 -14.63 -9.09 -6.21
C PRO A 192 -16.05 -8.80 -6.72
N HIS A 193 -16.36 -9.05 -8.01
CA HIS A 193 -17.64 -8.71 -8.64
C HIS A 193 -18.13 -7.27 -8.33
N GLY A 194 -17.22 -6.31 -8.13
CA GLY A 194 -17.56 -4.94 -7.70
C GLY A 194 -16.37 -4.12 -7.18
N GLU A 195 -16.68 -3.08 -6.38
CA GLU A 195 -15.72 -2.16 -5.73
C GLU A 195 -14.80 -2.91 -4.73
N PRO A 196 -13.47 -2.99 -4.97
CA PRO A 196 -12.55 -3.76 -4.13
C PRO A 196 -12.54 -3.32 -2.66
N ASN A 197 -12.85 -2.07 -2.35
CA ASN A 197 -12.78 -1.55 -0.99
C ASN A 197 -13.94 -2.01 -0.07
N LEU A 198 -15.05 -2.50 -0.64
CA LEU A 198 -16.24 -2.89 0.11
C LEU A 198 -16.47 -4.39 -0.04
N VAL A 199 -16.08 -5.16 0.98
CA VAL A 199 -16.33 -6.60 0.99
C VAL A 199 -17.74 -6.82 1.48
N ASN A 200 -18.60 -7.38 0.63
CA ASN A 200 -19.86 -7.94 1.09
C ASN A 200 -19.58 -9.29 1.78
N LEU A 201 -19.44 -9.26 3.10
CA LEU A 201 -19.19 -10.45 3.92
C LEU A 201 -20.37 -11.43 3.93
N SER A 202 -21.55 -11.02 3.43
CA SER A 202 -22.75 -11.84 3.34
C SER A 202 -22.84 -12.66 2.04
N LEU A 203 -21.80 -12.63 1.20
CA LEU A 203 -21.74 -13.43 -0.03
C LEU A 203 -21.65 -14.94 0.27
N ALA A 204 -22.27 -15.76 -0.59
CA ALA A 204 -22.32 -17.21 -0.43
C ALA A 204 -20.93 -17.84 -0.20
N LYS A 205 -20.87 -18.86 0.66
CA LYS A 205 -19.66 -19.62 0.96
C LYS A 205 -18.94 -20.10 -0.31
N ILE A 206 -17.64 -19.84 -0.41
CA ILE A 206 -16.82 -20.41 -1.48
C ILE A 206 -16.42 -21.85 -1.12
N PRO A 207 -16.68 -22.84 -1.98
CA PRO A 207 -16.19 -24.20 -1.78
C PRO A 207 -14.67 -24.24 -1.59
N MET A 208 -14.20 -25.04 -0.63
CA MET A 208 -12.78 -25.09 -0.24
C MET A 208 -11.85 -25.48 -1.40
N ASP A 209 -12.31 -26.27 -2.36
CA ASP A 209 -11.59 -26.67 -3.58
C ASP A 209 -11.37 -25.53 -4.57
N ARG A 210 -12.17 -24.46 -4.50
CA ARG A 210 -12.06 -23.26 -5.33
C ARG A 210 -11.21 -22.14 -4.71
N LEU A 211 -10.76 -22.31 -3.47
CA LEU A 211 -9.84 -21.39 -2.79
C LEU A 211 -8.36 -21.70 -3.13
N PRO A 212 -7.44 -20.75 -2.90
CA PRO A 212 -6.01 -20.93 -3.23
C PRO A 212 -5.41 -22.21 -2.61
N LYS A 213 -4.76 -23.01 -3.44
CA LYS A 213 -4.13 -24.28 -3.05
C LYS A 213 -2.61 -24.19 -3.04
N CYS A 214 -1.99 -25.02 -2.21
CA CYS A 214 -0.54 -25.14 -2.11
C CYS A 214 0.10 -25.54 -3.44
N GLY A 215 -0.44 -26.55 -4.13
CA GLY A 215 0.05 -27.01 -5.44
C GLY A 215 1.36 -27.78 -5.42
N ARG A 216 2.05 -27.91 -4.26
CA ARG A 216 3.30 -28.68 -4.13
C ARG A 216 3.02 -30.16 -3.91
N VAL A 217 3.69 -31.08 -4.61
CA VAL A 217 3.61 -32.52 -4.31
C VAL A 217 4.36 -32.84 -2.99
N PRO A 218 3.72 -33.34 -1.93
CA PRO A 218 4.43 -33.72 -0.71
C PRO A 218 5.28 -34.97 -0.96
N MET A 219 6.59 -34.94 -0.65
CA MET A 219 7.47 -36.11 -0.85
C MET A 219 7.13 -37.32 0.07
N LEU A 220 6.30 -37.12 1.09
CA LEU A 220 6.03 -38.11 2.15
C LEU A 220 4.70 -38.85 2.00
N PHE A 221 3.89 -38.56 0.97
CA PHE A 221 2.59 -39.21 0.77
C PHE A 221 2.34 -39.46 -0.72
N ASN A 222 1.57 -40.51 -1.02
CA ASN A 222 1.17 -40.91 -2.38
C ASN A 222 0.16 -39.94 -3.04
N PHE A 223 0.23 -38.64 -2.71
CA PHE A 223 -0.58 -37.59 -3.30
C PHE A 223 0.15 -36.97 -4.49
N THR A 224 -0.56 -36.69 -5.58
CA THR A 224 -0.03 -36.00 -6.75
C THR A 224 0.07 -34.48 -6.58
N SER A 225 -0.49 -33.92 -5.49
CA SER A 225 -0.33 -32.52 -5.07
C SER A 225 -0.78 -32.35 -3.60
N CYS A 226 -0.29 -31.30 -2.93
CA CYS A 226 -0.69 -30.94 -1.57
C CYS A 226 -2.10 -30.32 -1.64
N PRO A 227 -3.12 -30.97 -1.06
CA PRO A 227 -4.51 -30.50 -1.19
C PRO A 227 -4.81 -29.28 -0.29
N MET A 228 -3.82 -28.89 0.52
CA MET A 228 -4.00 -27.93 1.59
C MET A 228 -3.96 -26.50 1.08
N MET A 229 -4.74 -25.68 1.78
CA MET A 229 -4.94 -24.28 1.44
C MET A 229 -3.64 -23.48 1.60
N ALA A 230 -3.45 -22.56 0.67
CA ALA A 230 -2.44 -21.53 0.75
C ALA A 230 -3.07 -20.28 1.37
N ARG A 231 -2.57 -19.87 2.53
CA ARG A 231 -2.94 -18.59 3.18
C ARG A 231 -1.93 -17.52 2.84
N MET A 232 -2.26 -16.24 3.00
CA MET A 232 -1.28 -15.17 2.84
C MET A 232 -0.24 -15.20 3.96
N ASP A 233 1.00 -14.90 3.60
CA ASP A 233 2.09 -14.74 4.54
C ASP A 233 1.86 -13.44 5.31
N GLY A 234 1.65 -13.55 6.63
CA GLY A 234 1.26 -12.40 7.45
C GLY A 234 -0.13 -12.41 8.05
N GLU A 235 -0.95 -13.39 7.71
CA GLU A 235 -2.31 -13.57 8.25
C GLU A 235 -2.38 -13.82 9.78
N LEU A 236 -1.26 -13.83 10.50
CA LEU A 236 -1.18 -14.10 11.94
C LEU A 236 -1.22 -12.81 12.78
N PHE A 237 -2.06 -11.85 12.42
CA PHE A 237 -2.27 -10.69 13.29
C PHE A 237 -3.04 -11.07 14.54
N TRP A 238 -2.61 -10.46 15.65
CA TRP A 238 -3.20 -10.47 17.00
C TRP A 238 -2.71 -11.50 18.02
N ASN A 239 -1.59 -12.21 17.84
CA ASN A 239 -0.80 -12.69 19.00
C ASN A 239 0.55 -13.36 18.68
N VAL A 240 0.92 -13.57 17.41
CA VAL A 240 2.25 -14.10 17.07
C VAL A 240 2.69 -13.54 15.70
N PRO A 241 3.50 -12.46 15.65
CA PRO A 241 4.01 -11.92 14.40
C PRO A 241 4.97 -12.97 13.82
N HIS A 242 4.51 -13.65 12.77
CA HIS A 242 5.06 -14.92 12.31
C HIS A 242 5.00 -16.03 13.36
N GLY A 243 4.70 -17.25 12.94
CA GLY A 243 5.00 -18.41 13.78
C GLY A 243 6.52 -18.63 13.96
N ASP A 244 7.36 -17.69 13.52
CA ASP A 244 8.79 -17.79 13.43
C ASP A 244 9.44 -16.82 14.42
N MET A 245 9.68 -17.32 15.63
CA MET A 245 10.38 -16.59 16.69
C MET A 245 11.74 -16.05 16.24
N ALA A 246 12.37 -16.64 15.22
CA ALA A 246 13.63 -16.17 14.69
C ALA A 246 13.51 -14.81 13.98
N GLU A 247 12.41 -14.53 13.29
CA GLU A 247 12.20 -13.23 12.64
C GLU A 247 11.94 -12.13 13.69
N ILE A 248 11.18 -12.44 14.74
CA ILE A 248 10.98 -11.53 15.88
C ILE A 248 12.32 -11.21 16.53
N GLN A 249 13.10 -12.25 16.86
CA GLN A 249 14.40 -12.07 17.48
C GLN A 249 15.34 -11.27 16.58
N HIS A 250 15.33 -11.52 15.27
CA HIS A 250 16.14 -10.76 14.33
C HIS A 250 15.78 -9.26 14.29
N MET A 251 14.48 -8.93 14.31
CA MET A 251 14.03 -7.53 14.43
C MET A 251 14.47 -6.92 15.76
N GLU A 252 14.44 -7.71 16.84
CA GLU A 252 14.91 -7.28 18.16
C GLU A 252 16.39 -6.92 18.15
N GLU A 253 17.22 -7.81 17.64
CA GLU A 253 18.66 -7.62 17.47
C GLU A 253 18.98 -6.37 16.62
N LEU A 254 18.27 -6.17 15.51
CA LEU A 254 18.46 -5.01 14.63
C LEU A 254 18.24 -3.67 15.35
N ILE A 255 17.21 -3.59 16.20
CA ILE A 255 16.89 -2.37 16.94
C ILE A 255 17.79 -2.20 18.16
N GLU A 256 18.15 -3.29 18.85
CA GLU A 256 19.12 -3.24 19.94
C GLU A 256 20.49 -2.73 19.49
N ASP A 257 20.91 -3.09 18.28
CA ASP A 257 22.16 -2.65 17.66
C ASP A 257 22.06 -1.25 17.00
N ALA A 258 20.92 -0.58 17.06
CA ALA A 258 20.70 0.69 16.38
C ALA A 258 21.32 1.89 17.11
N ASP A 259 22.03 2.75 16.37
CA ASP A 259 22.51 4.05 16.87
C ASP A 259 21.43 5.14 16.78
N MET A 260 20.31 4.85 16.13
CA MET A 260 19.13 5.71 15.98
C MET A 260 17.93 4.89 15.53
N VAL A 261 16.77 5.18 16.10
CA VAL A 261 15.48 4.59 15.71
C VAL A 261 14.53 5.70 15.23
N ILE A 262 13.88 5.50 14.09
CA ILE A 262 12.90 6.44 13.53
C ILE A 262 11.59 5.70 13.30
N PHE A 263 10.52 6.15 13.96
CA PHE A 263 9.15 5.66 13.73
C PHE A 263 8.45 6.57 12.72
N ILE A 264 7.93 5.99 11.63
CA ILE A 264 7.24 6.72 10.57
C ILE A 264 5.86 6.12 10.31
N GLY A 265 4.81 6.88 10.65
CA GLY A 265 3.45 6.48 10.34
C GLY A 265 2.99 5.17 11.01
N THR A 266 3.65 4.79 12.11
CA THR A 266 3.43 3.57 12.87
C THR A 266 2.40 3.78 13.97
N SER A 267 1.97 2.69 14.60
CA SER A 267 1.13 2.76 15.79
C SER A 267 1.36 1.67 16.81
N ASP A 268 0.89 1.93 18.03
CA ASP A 268 1.20 1.11 19.20
C ASP A 268 0.20 -0.03 19.44
N ASP A 269 -0.78 -0.20 18.55
CA ASP A 269 -1.89 -1.13 18.70
C ASP A 269 -1.62 -2.53 18.11
N GLU A 270 -0.61 -2.72 17.26
CA GLU A 270 -0.53 -3.93 16.41
C GLU A 270 0.75 -4.77 16.57
N PHE A 271 1.88 -4.16 16.94
CA PHE A 271 3.13 -4.86 17.21
C PHE A 271 3.38 -4.91 18.72
N LYS A 272 4.38 -5.69 19.19
CA LYS A 272 4.99 -5.46 20.53
C LYS A 272 5.06 -3.95 20.75
N PRO A 273 4.67 -3.43 21.92
CA PRO A 273 4.27 -2.04 22.03
C PRO A 273 5.47 -1.14 21.63
N LEU A 274 5.40 -0.59 20.41
CA LEU A 274 6.46 0.15 19.72
C LEU A 274 6.88 1.36 20.55
N ILE A 275 5.92 1.95 21.27
CA ILE A 275 6.14 3.02 22.22
C ILE A 275 7.08 2.55 23.35
N PRO A 276 6.76 1.53 24.17
CA PRO A 276 7.70 0.93 25.12
C PRO A 276 9.07 0.59 24.53
N TRP A 277 9.12 0.08 23.30
CA TRP A 277 10.38 -0.27 22.67
C TRP A 277 11.26 0.94 22.33
N GLY A 278 10.66 1.99 21.75
CA GLY A 278 11.36 3.26 21.54
C GLY A 278 11.74 3.93 22.86
N ARG A 279 10.93 3.79 23.92
CA ARG A 279 11.31 4.28 25.26
C ARG A 279 12.53 3.55 25.78
N GLU A 280 12.60 2.23 25.61
CA GLU A 280 13.78 1.45 25.99
C GLU A 280 15.03 1.92 25.26
N CYS A 281 14.94 2.15 23.95
CA CYS A 281 16.03 2.72 23.16
C CYS A 281 16.44 4.09 23.69
N ALA A 282 15.47 4.97 23.96
CA ALA A 282 15.72 6.30 24.51
C ALA A 282 16.40 6.25 25.90
N TYR A 283 16.01 5.31 26.77
CA TYR A 283 16.66 5.08 28.07
C TYR A 283 18.12 4.63 27.93
N LYS A 284 18.45 3.88 26.88
CA LYS A 284 19.83 3.50 26.54
C LYS A 284 20.63 4.66 25.88
N GLY A 285 20.01 5.82 25.68
CA GLY A 285 20.63 7.01 25.09
C GLY A 285 20.58 7.04 23.55
N VAL A 286 19.90 6.06 22.92
CA VAL A 286 19.69 6.03 21.47
C VAL A 286 18.71 7.14 21.09
N PRO A 287 19.06 8.04 20.14
CA PRO A 287 18.13 9.03 19.63
C PRO A 287 16.93 8.37 18.97
N VAL A 288 15.73 8.65 19.49
CA VAL A 288 14.47 8.21 18.90
C VAL A 288 13.75 9.38 18.24
N VAL A 289 13.23 9.15 17.03
CA VAL A 289 12.51 10.12 16.21
C VAL A 289 11.11 9.59 15.92
N GLU A 290 10.09 10.44 16.07
CA GLU A 290 8.72 10.19 15.63
C GLU A 290 8.37 11.10 14.43
N ILE A 291 7.82 10.50 13.38
CA ILE A 291 7.23 11.20 12.22
C ILE A 291 5.85 10.60 11.96
N ARG A 292 4.77 11.33 12.26
CA ARG A 292 3.40 10.81 12.15
C ARG A 292 2.43 11.86 11.64
N GLU A 293 1.26 11.49 11.14
CA GLU A 293 0.23 12.50 10.88
C GLU A 293 -0.29 13.10 12.19
N LYS A 294 -0.63 12.21 13.15
CA LYS A 294 -1.09 12.56 14.48
C LYS A 294 -0.09 12.07 15.54
N PRO A 295 0.26 12.91 16.54
CA PRO A 295 1.21 12.52 17.58
C PRO A 295 0.69 11.35 18.41
N TRP A 296 1.61 10.51 18.88
CA TRP A 296 1.33 9.70 20.07
C TRP A 296 1.12 10.57 21.32
N PRO A 297 0.40 10.06 22.34
CA PRO A 297 0.27 10.78 23.60
C PRO A 297 1.66 11.07 24.21
N ASN A 298 1.88 12.31 24.64
CA ASN A 298 3.19 12.78 25.09
C ASN A 298 3.74 11.99 26.29
N GLU A 299 2.85 11.56 27.19
CA GLU A 299 3.15 10.73 28.35
C GLU A 299 3.70 9.35 27.96
N LEU A 300 3.37 8.89 26.74
CA LEU A 300 3.83 7.61 26.21
C LEU A 300 5.16 7.74 25.48
N THR A 301 5.49 8.89 24.89
CA THR A 301 6.74 9.08 24.13
C THR A 301 7.85 9.76 24.94
N VAL A 302 7.78 9.71 26.27
CA VAL A 302 8.82 10.27 27.15
C VAL A 302 10.20 9.69 26.80
N GLY A 303 11.14 10.59 26.52
CA GLY A 303 12.52 10.25 26.13
C GLY A 303 12.76 10.31 24.62
N TYR A 304 11.71 10.32 23.80
CA TYR A 304 11.85 10.53 22.36
C TYR A 304 12.42 11.92 22.12
N ARG A 305 13.45 11.97 21.28
CA ARG A 305 14.27 13.17 21.16
C ARG A 305 13.70 14.16 20.15
N PHE A 306 13.01 13.65 19.14
CA PHE A 306 12.45 14.47 18.08
C PHE A 306 11.09 13.95 17.64
N HIS A 307 10.23 14.89 17.23
CA HIS A 307 8.84 14.65 16.85
C HIS A 307 8.44 15.60 15.72
N TRP A 308 7.87 15.06 14.65
CA TRP A 308 7.31 15.81 13.54
C TRP A 308 5.93 15.28 13.20
N HIS A 309 4.94 16.18 13.14
CA HIS A 309 3.56 15.81 12.94
C HIS A 309 2.94 16.50 11.72
N GLY A 310 2.13 15.77 10.96
CA GLY A 310 1.42 16.23 9.76
C GLY A 310 1.75 15.41 8.53
N ASP A 311 1.63 16.02 7.34
CA ASP A 311 1.81 15.32 6.06
C ASP A 311 3.17 14.60 5.95
N LEU A 312 3.13 13.27 5.85
CA LEU A 312 4.32 12.44 5.73
C LEU A 312 5.06 12.67 4.40
N ASN A 313 4.36 13.03 3.32
CA ASN A 313 5.00 13.40 2.05
C ASN A 313 5.83 14.68 2.16
N PHE A 314 5.52 15.53 3.14
CA PHE A 314 6.31 16.71 3.47
C PHE A 314 7.42 16.41 4.48
N TRP A 315 7.08 15.78 5.62
CA TRP A 315 8.01 15.64 6.73
C TRP A 315 9.08 14.57 6.50
N VAL A 316 8.75 13.43 5.89
CA VAL A 316 9.73 12.35 5.68
C VAL A 316 10.93 12.83 4.84
N PRO A 317 10.75 13.44 3.65
CA PRO A 317 11.88 14.01 2.90
C PRO A 317 12.68 15.04 3.68
N LYS A 318 12.00 15.92 4.42
CA LYS A 318 12.62 17.04 5.12
C LYS A 318 13.47 16.59 6.32
N VAL A 319 12.94 15.65 7.11
CA VAL A 319 13.61 15.07 8.27
C VAL A 319 14.83 14.24 7.83
N LEU A 320 14.70 13.47 6.74
CA LEU A 320 15.79 12.66 6.19
C LEU A 320 16.80 13.45 5.35
N ASN A 321 16.54 14.75 5.13
CA ASN A 321 17.35 15.64 4.30
C ASN A 321 17.51 15.12 2.85
N ILE A 322 16.40 14.69 2.26
CA ILE A 322 16.33 14.24 0.87
C ILE A 322 15.70 15.33 0.01
N THR A 323 16.39 15.66 -1.08
CA THR A 323 15.98 16.70 -2.02
C THR A 323 14.90 16.21 -2.98
N GLN A 324 14.16 17.16 -3.56
CA GLN A 324 13.21 16.88 -4.63
C GLN A 324 13.84 16.07 -5.77
N LYS A 325 15.02 16.50 -6.23
CA LYS A 325 15.75 15.84 -7.33
C LYS A 325 16.03 14.37 -7.05
N GLN A 326 16.46 14.03 -5.83
CA GLN A 326 16.73 12.64 -5.46
C GLN A 326 15.45 11.80 -5.44
N ILE A 327 14.32 12.37 -5.05
CA ILE A 327 13.03 11.69 -5.09
C ILE A 327 12.63 11.42 -6.56
N GLU A 328 12.74 12.41 -7.42
CA GLU A 328 12.44 12.28 -8.86
C GLU A 328 13.34 11.25 -9.54
N GLU A 329 14.62 11.16 -9.16
CA GLU A 329 15.53 10.11 -9.62
C GLU A 329 15.05 8.70 -9.21
N GLU A 330 14.56 8.51 -7.98
CA GLU A 330 13.97 7.23 -7.56
C GLU A 330 12.66 6.92 -8.27
N MET A 331 11.80 7.93 -8.48
CA MET A 331 10.56 7.78 -9.23
C MET A 331 10.83 7.30 -10.66
N ALA A 332 11.74 7.98 -11.37
CA ALA A 332 12.11 7.62 -12.73
C ALA A 332 12.73 6.21 -12.81
N LEU A 333 13.57 5.84 -11.84
CA LEU A 333 14.13 4.48 -11.77
C LEU A 333 13.07 3.41 -11.52
N SER A 334 12.00 3.74 -10.79
CA SER A 334 10.91 2.82 -10.50
C SER A 334 9.91 2.71 -11.64
N GLU A 335 9.77 3.75 -12.47
CA GLU A 335 8.98 3.72 -13.71
C GLU A 335 9.71 2.99 -14.86
N HIS A 336 11.04 3.09 -14.92
CA HIS A 336 11.87 2.37 -15.91
C HIS A 336 12.36 0.99 -15.45
N GLY A 337 12.36 0.75 -14.15
CA GLY A 337 12.62 -0.56 -13.56
C GLY A 337 11.41 -1.45 -13.76
N LYS A 338 11.57 -2.53 -14.53
CA LYS A 338 10.58 -3.59 -14.70
C LYS A 338 10.21 -4.20 -13.33
N PHE A 339 9.28 -3.59 -12.60
CA PHE A 339 8.22 -4.37 -12.01
C PHE A 339 7.25 -4.63 -13.15
N THR A 340 7.36 -5.82 -13.72
CA THR A 340 6.22 -6.38 -14.43
C THR A 340 5.08 -6.37 -13.40
N SER A 341 4.19 -5.38 -13.48
CA SER A 341 2.79 -5.74 -13.39
C SER A 341 2.67 -6.94 -14.31
N THR A 342 2.28 -8.09 -13.77
CA THR A 342 1.85 -9.18 -14.64
C THR A 342 0.87 -8.51 -15.60
N PRO A 343 1.20 -8.40 -16.90
CA PRO A 343 0.28 -7.77 -17.82
C PRO A 343 -1.03 -8.55 -17.66
N ALA A 344 -2.15 -7.83 -17.52
CA ALA A 344 -3.46 -8.42 -17.80
C ALA A 344 -3.30 -9.26 -19.08
N PRO A 345 -3.78 -10.52 -19.07
CA PRO A 345 -3.19 -11.61 -19.83
C PRO A 345 -2.95 -11.21 -21.29
N ARG A 346 -1.71 -10.80 -21.60
CA ARG A 346 -1.19 -10.94 -22.95
C ARG A 346 -0.72 -12.38 -22.99
N THR A 347 -1.59 -13.25 -23.48
CA THR A 347 -1.10 -14.53 -23.96
C THR A 347 -0.11 -14.25 -25.09
N THR A 348 0.87 -15.13 -25.25
CA THR A 348 2.00 -15.01 -26.16
C THR A 348 1.62 -14.82 -27.64
N ASP A 349 0.32 -14.81 -28.00
CA ASP A 349 -0.18 -14.81 -29.37
C ASP A 349 -1.24 -13.71 -29.69
N GLY A 350 -1.48 -12.72 -28.82
CA GLY A 350 -2.36 -11.57 -29.14
C GLY A 350 -3.33 -11.14 -28.03
N ILE A 351 -4.09 -10.07 -28.28
CA ILE A 351 -5.16 -9.59 -27.40
C ILE A 351 -6.28 -10.64 -27.32
N ASP A 352 -6.69 -10.99 -26.10
CA ASP A 352 -7.93 -11.73 -25.87
C ASP A 352 -9.13 -10.78 -26.03
N TRP A 353 -9.55 -10.62 -27.28
CA TRP A 353 -10.69 -9.77 -27.65
C TRP A 353 -11.98 -10.23 -26.98
N GLU A 354 -12.16 -11.54 -26.74
CA GLU A 354 -13.35 -12.03 -26.05
C GLU A 354 -13.40 -11.56 -24.60
N TYR A 355 -12.28 -11.60 -23.90
CA TYR A 355 -12.18 -11.02 -22.56
C TYR A 355 -12.49 -9.52 -22.57
N LEU A 356 -11.95 -8.77 -23.55
CA LEU A 356 -12.13 -7.33 -23.65
C LEU A 356 -13.59 -6.93 -23.92
N PHE A 357 -14.27 -7.58 -24.88
CA PHE A 357 -15.68 -7.30 -25.19
C PHE A 357 -16.63 -7.77 -24.07
N ARG A 358 -16.33 -8.86 -23.35
CA ARG A 358 -17.17 -9.31 -22.22
C ARG A 358 -17.10 -8.40 -21.00
N ASN A 359 -16.00 -7.67 -20.83
CA ASN A 359 -15.69 -6.95 -19.60
C ASN A 359 -15.44 -5.44 -19.81
N GLY A 360 -15.54 -4.94 -21.04
CA GLY A 360 -15.33 -3.54 -21.39
C GLY A 360 -16.55 -2.68 -21.04
N SER A 361 -16.47 -1.93 -19.94
CA SER A 361 -17.54 -1.05 -19.43
C SER A 361 -17.84 0.19 -20.29
N TYR A 362 -17.17 0.35 -21.43
CA TYR A 362 -17.27 1.54 -22.29
C TYR A 362 -17.73 1.23 -23.72
N LEU A 363 -17.99 -0.04 -24.04
CA LEU A 363 -18.51 -0.43 -25.35
C LEU A 363 -20.05 -0.48 -25.30
N PRO A 364 -20.76 0.02 -26.33
CA PRO A 364 -22.20 -0.12 -26.42
C PRO A 364 -22.65 -1.59 -26.35
N ASP A 365 -23.76 -1.86 -25.65
CA ASP A 365 -24.25 -3.24 -25.40
C ASP A 365 -24.56 -4.01 -26.68
N ASP A 366 -25.00 -3.32 -27.74
CA ASP A 366 -25.26 -3.87 -29.07
C ASP A 366 -23.97 -4.30 -29.78
N VAL A 367 -22.90 -3.50 -29.65
CA VAL A 367 -21.56 -3.82 -30.16
C VAL A 367 -20.98 -5.07 -29.47
N VAL A 368 -21.14 -5.16 -28.15
CA VAL A 368 -20.72 -6.33 -27.37
C VAL A 368 -21.51 -7.57 -27.76
N ALA A 369 -22.84 -7.45 -27.90
CA ALA A 369 -23.71 -8.55 -28.31
C ALA A 369 -23.36 -9.06 -29.72
N GLU A 370 -23.11 -8.16 -30.67
CA GLU A 370 -22.75 -8.51 -32.04
C GLU A 370 -21.39 -9.21 -32.13
N TYR A 371 -20.38 -8.73 -31.39
CA TYR A 371 -19.08 -9.40 -31.29
C TYR A 371 -19.20 -10.81 -30.73
N LEU A 372 -19.94 -10.99 -29.63
CA LEU A 372 -20.07 -12.29 -28.99
C LEU A 372 -20.84 -13.30 -29.85
N ALA A 373 -21.80 -12.82 -30.65
CA ALA A 373 -22.56 -13.65 -31.58
C ALA A 373 -21.74 -14.07 -32.81
N ASN A 374 -20.97 -13.15 -33.39
CA ASN A 374 -20.41 -13.33 -34.74
C ASN A 374 -18.88 -13.41 -34.80
N ARG A 375 -18.19 -13.13 -33.70
CA ARG A 375 -16.72 -13.03 -33.63
C ARG A 375 -16.13 -12.08 -34.68
N THR A 376 -16.87 -11.02 -35.00
CA THR A 376 -16.47 -10.01 -35.97
C THR A 376 -15.17 -9.34 -35.51
N LYS A 377 -14.30 -8.97 -36.45
CA LYS A 377 -13.01 -8.38 -36.09
C LYS A 377 -13.20 -6.97 -35.47
N PRO A 378 -12.39 -6.60 -34.47
CA PRO A 378 -12.51 -5.31 -33.75
C PRO A 378 -12.59 -4.07 -34.65
N GLU A 379 -11.82 -4.07 -35.74
CA GLU A 379 -11.78 -2.98 -36.72
C GLU A 379 -13.12 -2.73 -37.44
N HIS A 380 -14.07 -3.66 -37.39
CA HIS A 380 -15.37 -3.53 -38.05
C HIS A 380 -16.44 -2.86 -37.16
N PHE A 381 -16.16 -2.63 -35.87
CA PHE A 381 -17.09 -1.95 -34.96
C PHE A 381 -16.94 -0.43 -34.94
N PHE A 382 -15.88 0.09 -35.54
CA PHE A 382 -15.60 1.51 -35.56
C PHE A 382 -15.38 1.95 -37.00
N ASP A 383 -16.44 2.51 -37.59
CA ASP A 383 -16.33 3.23 -38.85
C ASP A 383 -15.62 4.59 -38.65
N ASP A 384 -15.19 5.19 -39.75
CA ASP A 384 -14.46 6.47 -39.72
C ASP A 384 -15.28 7.57 -39.02
N ALA A 385 -16.62 7.55 -39.16
CA ALA A 385 -17.53 8.48 -38.49
C ALA A 385 -17.50 8.32 -36.95
N SER A 386 -17.56 7.08 -36.46
CA SER A 386 -17.49 6.76 -35.02
C SER A 386 -16.09 7.05 -34.46
N TRP A 387 -15.06 6.83 -35.27
CA TRP A 387 -13.68 7.15 -34.93
C TRP A 387 -13.48 8.66 -34.77
N ALA A 388 -13.90 9.43 -35.76
CA ALA A 388 -13.84 10.88 -35.77
C ALA A 388 -14.57 11.46 -34.54
N LYS A 389 -15.76 10.93 -34.23
CA LYS A 389 -16.53 11.32 -33.05
C LYS A 389 -15.80 11.01 -31.74
N THR A 390 -15.18 9.84 -31.61
CA THR A 390 -14.45 9.42 -30.40
C THR A 390 -13.29 10.36 -30.09
N TYR A 391 -12.53 10.76 -31.11
CA TYR A 391 -11.42 11.69 -30.96
C TYR A 391 -11.83 13.16 -31.07
N ASN A 392 -13.14 13.43 -31.22
CA ASN A 392 -13.71 14.77 -31.38
C ASN A 392 -13.06 15.58 -32.52
N ILE A 393 -12.89 14.93 -33.67
CA ILE A 393 -12.36 15.49 -34.91
C ILE A 393 -13.38 15.33 -36.06
N SER A 394 -13.16 16.01 -37.19
CA SER A 394 -13.91 15.72 -38.42
C SER A 394 -13.33 14.49 -39.13
N GLU A 395 -14.14 13.77 -39.90
CA GLU A 395 -13.67 12.59 -40.67
C GLU A 395 -12.51 12.95 -41.61
N GLU A 396 -12.55 14.12 -42.25
CA GLU A 396 -11.48 14.64 -43.11
C GLU A 396 -10.13 14.80 -42.38
N LYS A 397 -10.14 14.91 -41.04
CA LYS A 397 -8.93 15.05 -40.20
C LYS A 397 -8.31 13.72 -39.81
N ILE A 398 -8.93 12.58 -40.13
CA ILE A 398 -8.39 11.25 -39.86
C ILE A 398 -7.10 11.02 -40.67
N GLU A 399 -7.02 11.53 -41.90
CA GLU A 399 -5.83 11.39 -42.73
C GLU A 399 -4.58 12.06 -42.11
N ASP A 400 -4.80 13.10 -41.31
CA ASP A 400 -3.75 13.85 -40.61
C ASP A 400 -3.32 13.20 -39.28
N MET A 401 -4.02 12.17 -38.80
CA MET A 401 -3.68 11.49 -37.55
C MET A 401 -2.35 10.75 -37.64
N ASP A 402 -1.66 10.62 -36.50
CA ASP A 402 -0.52 9.70 -36.39
C ASP A 402 -0.98 8.29 -36.80
N PRO A 403 -0.25 7.59 -37.71
CA PRO A 403 -0.66 6.28 -38.23
C PRO A 403 -0.97 5.24 -37.15
N ARG A 404 -0.40 5.37 -35.95
CA ARG A 404 -0.65 4.49 -34.81
C ARG A 404 -2.04 4.64 -34.20
N PHE A 405 -2.75 5.74 -34.47
CA PHE A 405 -4.08 6.01 -33.92
C PHE A 405 -5.16 6.14 -35.01
N LYS A 406 -4.81 5.85 -36.26
CA LYS A 406 -5.76 5.83 -37.37
C LYS A 406 -6.76 4.67 -37.23
N PRO A 407 -7.96 4.76 -37.83
CA PRO A 407 -8.88 3.63 -37.93
C PRO A 407 -8.16 2.37 -38.45
N GLY A 408 -8.42 1.24 -37.81
CA GLY A 408 -7.78 -0.04 -38.16
C GLY A 408 -6.36 -0.23 -37.61
N SER A 409 -5.76 0.78 -36.96
CA SER A 409 -4.49 0.61 -36.25
C SER A 409 -4.70 -0.06 -34.89
N TYR A 410 -3.77 -0.92 -34.50
CA TYR A 410 -3.88 -1.69 -33.26
C TYR A 410 -3.91 -0.80 -32.01
N GLU A 411 -3.06 0.22 -31.95
CA GLU A 411 -3.02 1.18 -30.85
C GLU A 411 -4.15 2.21 -30.87
N GLY A 412 -4.84 2.38 -32.00
CA GLY A 412 -6.05 3.18 -32.07
C GLY A 412 -7.30 2.41 -31.64
N ILE A 413 -7.35 1.09 -31.89
CA ILE A 413 -8.48 0.22 -31.49
C ILE A 413 -8.45 -0.05 -29.97
N LEU A 414 -7.26 0.00 -29.37
CA LEU A 414 -7.03 -0.05 -27.93
C LEU A 414 -7.33 1.29 -27.25
#